data_AF-A0A9Q1G4H8-F1
#
_entry.id   AF-A0A9Q1G4H8-F1
#
_cell.length_a   1.000
_cell.length_b   1.000
_cell.length_c   1.000
_cell.angle_alpha   90.00
_cell.angle_beta   90.00
_cell.angle_gamma   90.00
#
_symmetry.space_group_name_H-M   'P 1'
#
loop_
_entity.id
_entity.type
_entity.pdbx_description
1 polymer ?
#
loop_
_entity_poly.entity_id
_entity_poly.type
_entity_poly.pdbx_seq_one_letter_code
_entity_poly.pdbx_strand_id
1 'polypeptide(L)'
;MENLLKRCGSMAEIRKAGEKNSELAEAWTTSVAPVLDTVAARYSRLKLKVEPITIMDAVTDAEEDAVMQVITTLFPAINPATVTKQQADKDPAFTEWVQQHCRRCQYLFQIRKCDNTECCSVPILLPERMIWLPDPMPDASGDHYLTLDEVMGTDTDDTHRPSTQQSHKHKQATTATTAACVDFFMSEALEKQQKETELFTAQHARAVVSCLECSKP
;
A
#
# COMPACT_ATOMS: atom_id res chain seq x y z
N MET A 1 -29.97 14.99 9.87
CA MET A 1 -28.66 14.37 9.56
C MET A 1 -28.77 12.97 9.00
N GLU A 2 -29.33 12.01 9.74
CA GLU A 2 -29.40 10.60 9.29
C GLU A 2 -30.10 10.44 7.93
N ASN A 3 -31.16 11.22 7.67
CA ASN A 3 -31.86 11.24 6.38
C ASN A 3 -31.03 11.85 5.23
N LEU A 4 -30.06 12.71 5.52
CA LEU A 4 -29.13 13.23 4.51
C LEU A 4 -28.09 12.16 4.15
N LEU A 5 -27.53 11.50 5.17
CA LEU A 5 -26.55 10.42 4.99
C LEU A 5 -27.17 9.18 4.32
N LYS A 6 -28.43 8.84 4.63
CA LYS A 6 -29.18 7.74 3.99
C LYS A 6 -29.31 7.89 2.47
N ARG A 7 -29.18 9.12 1.95
CA ARG A 7 -29.25 9.41 0.51
C ARG A 7 -27.87 9.33 -0.17
N CYS A 8 -26.79 9.29 0.60
CA CYS A 8 -25.44 9.13 0.07
C CYS A 8 -25.15 7.62 -0.07
N GLY A 9 -24.89 7.17 -1.29
CA GLY A 9 -24.49 5.79 -1.60
C GLY A 9 -22.98 5.56 -1.53
N SER A 10 -22.18 6.61 -1.36
CA SER A 10 -20.72 6.53 -1.32
C SER A 10 -20.07 7.52 -0.35
N MET A 11 -18.83 7.24 0.06
CA MET A 11 -18.03 8.15 0.89
C MET A 11 -17.78 9.49 0.21
N ALA A 12 -17.64 9.52 -1.11
CA ALA A 12 -17.45 10.76 -1.86
C ALA A 12 -18.69 11.67 -1.79
N GLU A 13 -19.89 11.07 -1.84
CA GLU A 13 -21.14 11.82 -1.68
C GLU A 13 -21.34 12.32 -0.26
N ILE A 14 -20.94 11.54 0.76
CA ILE A 14 -20.97 11.97 2.16
C ILE A 14 -20.06 13.18 2.37
N ARG A 15 -18.82 13.14 1.85
CA ARG A 15 -17.88 14.27 1.94
C ARG A 15 -18.42 15.53 1.27
N LYS A 16 -18.93 15.41 0.04
CA LYS A 16 -19.58 16.53 -0.68
C LYS A 16 -20.81 17.07 0.06
N ALA A 17 -21.55 16.23 0.77
CA ALA A 17 -22.67 16.68 1.60
C ALA A 17 -22.17 17.45 2.83
N GLY A 18 -21.07 17.02 3.44
CA GLY A 18 -20.42 17.71 4.56
C GLY A 18 -19.82 19.07 4.16
N GLU A 19 -19.18 19.16 2.99
CA GLU A 19 -18.66 20.43 2.44
C GLU A 19 -19.78 21.49 2.29
N LYS A 20 -20.99 21.06 1.95
CA LYS A 20 -22.16 21.93 1.78
C LYS A 20 -22.90 22.20 3.09
N ASN A 21 -22.62 21.45 4.15
CA ASN A 21 -23.34 21.53 5.42
C ASN A 21 -22.37 21.32 6.59
N SER A 22 -21.95 22.44 7.20
CA SER A 22 -21.01 22.46 8.32
C SER A 22 -21.53 21.70 9.56
N GLU A 23 -22.84 21.74 9.83
CA GLU A 23 -23.44 21.00 10.95
C GLU A 23 -23.33 19.48 10.74
N LEU A 24 -23.46 19.01 9.49
CA LEU A 24 -23.27 17.60 9.15
C LEU A 24 -21.81 17.19 9.36
N ALA A 25 -20.85 18.04 8.96
CA ALA A 25 -19.42 17.79 9.15
C ALA A 25 -19.06 17.72 10.65
N GLU A 26 -19.52 18.70 11.44
CA GLU A 26 -19.26 18.75 12.89
C GLU A 26 -19.85 17.54 13.62
N ALA A 27 -21.09 17.18 13.30
CA ALA A 27 -21.75 16.04 13.93
C ALA A 27 -21.14 14.70 13.49
N TRP A 28 -20.65 14.59 12.25
CA TRP A 28 -19.89 13.43 11.82
C TRP A 28 -18.61 13.28 12.64
N THR A 29 -17.82 14.35 12.76
CA THR A 29 -16.61 14.37 13.58
C THR A 29 -16.90 14.00 15.04
N THR A 30 -17.96 14.58 15.62
CA THR A 30 -18.40 14.30 16.99
C THR A 30 -18.83 12.85 17.17
N SER A 31 -19.50 12.25 16.18
CA SER A 31 -19.95 10.87 16.22
C SER A 31 -18.79 9.86 16.16
N VAL A 32 -17.74 10.18 15.40
CA VAL A 32 -16.59 9.28 15.19
C VAL A 32 -15.53 9.42 16.30
N ALA A 33 -15.43 10.59 16.94
CA ALA A 33 -14.42 10.86 17.98
C ALA A 33 -14.32 9.79 19.09
N PRO A 34 -15.42 9.32 19.72
CA PRO A 34 -15.32 8.31 20.78
C PRO A 34 -14.72 6.97 20.33
N VAL A 35 -14.94 6.62 19.06
CA VAL A 35 -14.36 5.40 18.48
C VAL A 35 -12.86 5.58 18.27
N LEU A 36 -12.45 6.72 17.73
CA LEU A 36 -11.03 7.07 17.58
C LEU A 36 -10.31 7.09 18.92
N ASP A 37 -10.90 7.71 19.95
CA ASP A 37 -10.35 7.74 21.31
C ASP A 37 -10.20 6.33 21.89
N THR A 38 -11.19 5.47 21.70
CA THR A 38 -11.15 4.08 22.17
C THR A 38 -10.01 3.32 21.50
N VAL A 39 -9.84 3.47 20.18
CA VAL A 39 -8.75 2.84 19.43
C VAL A 39 -7.41 3.40 19.89
N ALA A 40 -7.25 4.72 19.95
CA ALA A 40 -6.03 5.38 20.40
C ALA A 40 -5.63 4.92 21.81
N ALA A 41 -6.58 4.87 22.76
CA ALA A 41 -6.34 4.42 24.13
C ALA A 41 -5.95 2.94 24.24
N ARG A 42 -6.36 2.10 23.28
CA ARG A 42 -5.95 0.68 23.22
C ARG A 42 -4.53 0.56 22.67
N TYR A 43 -4.23 1.23 21.56
CA TYR A 43 -2.93 1.13 20.91
C TYR A 43 -1.82 1.84 21.70
N SER A 44 -2.13 2.91 22.44
CA SER A 44 -1.13 3.61 23.29
C SER A 44 -0.58 2.76 24.43
N ARG A 45 -1.25 1.65 24.77
CA ARG A 45 -0.78 0.67 25.77
C ARG A 45 0.20 -0.34 25.18
N LEU A 46 0.29 -0.43 23.85
CA LEU A 46 1.16 -1.36 23.17
C LEU A 46 2.59 -0.84 23.17
N LYS A 47 3.54 -1.78 23.21
CA LYS A 47 4.96 -1.51 23.11
C LYS A 47 5.58 -2.45 22.09
N LEU A 48 6.46 -1.92 21.26
CA LEU A 48 7.35 -2.71 20.45
C LEU A 48 8.65 -2.89 21.24
N LYS A 49 8.88 -4.10 21.74
CA LYS A 49 9.95 -4.42 22.71
C LYS A 49 9.75 -3.59 24.00
N VAL A 50 10.53 -2.51 24.17
CA VAL A 50 10.45 -1.59 25.31
C VAL A 50 9.88 -0.22 24.93
N GLU A 51 9.77 0.08 23.64
CA GLU A 51 9.35 1.38 23.15
C GLU A 51 7.82 1.44 22.98
N PRO A 52 7.15 2.47 23.53
CA PRO A 52 5.72 2.64 23.34
C PRO A 52 5.40 2.95 21.87
N ILE A 53 4.28 2.42 21.39
CA ILE A 53 3.76 2.78 20.07
C ILE A 53 3.17 4.19 20.16
N THR A 54 3.67 5.10 19.34
CA THR A 54 3.12 6.46 19.21
C THR A 54 1.87 6.44 18.34
N ILE A 55 0.79 7.02 18.86
CA ILE A 55 -0.41 7.30 18.07
C ILE A 55 -0.22 8.67 17.45
N MET A 56 -0.32 8.74 16.12
CA MET A 56 -0.23 9.99 15.38
C MET A 56 -1.63 10.54 15.14
N ASP A 57 -1.76 11.87 15.24
CA ASP A 57 -2.99 12.56 14.87
C ASP A 57 -3.20 12.53 13.35
N ALA A 58 -4.44 12.84 12.94
CA ALA A 58 -4.73 13.06 11.54
C ALA A 58 -3.92 14.25 11.00
N VAL A 59 -3.43 14.12 9.78
CA VAL A 59 -2.75 15.20 9.05
C VAL A 59 -3.72 16.37 8.88
N THR A 60 -3.25 17.57 9.19
CA THR A 60 -4.02 18.80 9.02
C THR A 60 -4.08 19.19 7.54
N ASP A 61 -5.11 19.95 7.14
CA ASP A 61 -5.24 20.44 5.76
C ASP A 61 -3.98 21.22 5.31
N ALA A 62 -3.35 21.98 6.21
CA ALA A 62 -2.12 22.71 5.92
C ALA A 62 -0.91 21.79 5.67
N GLU A 63 -0.82 20.67 6.38
CA GLU A 63 0.22 19.66 6.15
C GLU A 63 -0.03 18.88 4.85
N GLU A 64 -1.30 18.58 4.54
CA GLU A 64 -1.68 18.01 3.25
C GLU A 64 -1.29 18.96 2.10
N ASP A 65 -1.64 20.24 2.19
CA ASP A 65 -1.27 21.26 1.22
C ASP A 65 0.24 21.38 1.05
N ALA A 66 1.00 21.31 2.15
CA ALA A 66 2.46 21.33 2.10
C ALA A 66 3.02 20.14 1.31
N VAL A 67 2.46 18.93 1.50
CA VAL A 67 2.86 17.74 0.72
C VAL A 67 2.48 17.91 -0.76
N MET A 68 1.28 18.40 -1.06
CA MET A 68 0.84 18.66 -2.43
C MET A 68 1.72 19.70 -3.13
N GLN A 69 2.19 20.71 -2.39
CA GLN A 69 3.10 21.73 -2.91
C GLN A 69 4.46 21.14 -3.25
N VAL A 70 4.99 20.21 -2.46
CA VAL A 70 6.24 19.50 -2.77
C VAL A 70 6.09 18.71 -4.06
N ILE A 71 4.99 17.96 -4.23
CA ILE A 71 4.73 17.18 -5.45
C ILE A 71 4.64 18.12 -6.66
N THR A 72 3.91 19.23 -6.55
CA THR A 72 3.77 20.22 -7.62
C THR A 72 5.11 20.88 -7.98
N THR A 73 5.99 21.06 -6.99
CA THR A 73 7.33 21.63 -7.22
C THR A 73 8.23 20.65 -7.97
N LEU A 74 8.20 19.37 -7.59
CA LEU A 74 8.98 18.32 -8.25
C LEU A 74 8.46 17.99 -9.65
N PHE A 75 7.14 17.99 -9.82
CA PHE A 75 6.46 17.57 -11.04
C PHE A 75 5.41 18.61 -11.48
N PRO A 76 5.83 19.77 -12.02
CA PRO A 76 4.93 20.88 -12.33
C PRO A 76 3.90 20.56 -13.43
N ALA A 77 4.16 19.53 -14.26
CA ALA A 77 3.22 19.05 -15.26
C ALA A 77 2.10 18.16 -14.67
N ILE A 78 2.24 17.74 -13.41
CA ILE A 78 1.28 16.89 -12.71
C ILE A 78 0.44 17.73 -11.75
N ASN A 79 -0.88 17.66 -11.88
CA ASN A 79 -1.79 18.19 -10.87
C ASN A 79 -2.09 17.09 -9.84
N PRO A 80 -1.54 17.15 -8.62
CA PRO A 80 -1.68 16.08 -7.64
C PRO A 80 -3.13 15.88 -7.17
N ALA A 81 -4.00 16.89 -7.28
CA ALA A 81 -5.40 16.79 -6.88
C ALA A 81 -6.26 15.96 -7.85
N THR A 82 -5.83 15.81 -9.11
CA THR A 82 -6.63 15.18 -10.17
C THR A 82 -5.90 14.11 -10.97
N VAL A 83 -4.60 13.93 -10.73
CA VAL A 83 -3.77 13.02 -11.51
C VAL A 83 -4.26 11.58 -11.40
N THR A 84 -4.40 10.94 -12.55
CA THR A 84 -4.60 9.49 -12.64
C THR A 84 -3.26 8.80 -12.88
N LYS A 85 -3.17 7.52 -12.52
CA LYS A 85 -1.97 6.70 -12.78
C LYS A 85 -1.50 6.80 -14.24
N GLN A 86 -2.42 6.71 -15.21
CA GLN A 86 -2.10 6.78 -16.63
C GLN A 86 -1.54 8.14 -17.07
N GLN A 87 -1.90 9.22 -16.39
CA GLN A 87 -1.35 10.54 -16.66
C GLN A 87 0.04 10.69 -16.05
N ALA A 88 0.24 10.20 -14.82
CA ALA A 88 1.55 10.19 -14.17
C ALA A 88 2.56 9.34 -14.98
N ASP A 89 2.16 8.16 -15.44
CA ASP A 89 3.02 7.26 -16.24
C ASP A 89 3.40 7.83 -17.62
N LYS A 90 2.72 8.89 -18.08
CA LYS A 90 3.04 9.60 -19.33
C LYS A 90 3.95 10.81 -19.11
N ASP A 91 4.11 11.25 -17.88
CA ASP A 91 4.99 12.37 -17.55
C ASP A 91 6.45 11.90 -17.54
N PRO A 92 7.34 12.47 -18.37
CA PRO A 92 8.73 12.03 -18.45
C PRO A 92 9.50 12.28 -17.15
N ALA A 93 9.29 13.43 -16.50
CA ALA A 93 10.01 13.80 -15.29
C ALA A 93 9.68 12.87 -14.12
N PHE A 94 8.40 12.56 -13.94
CA PHE A 94 7.94 11.58 -12.95
C PHE A 94 8.48 10.17 -13.25
N THR A 95 8.42 9.74 -14.51
CA THR A 95 8.89 8.41 -14.90
C THR A 95 10.40 8.25 -14.69
N GLU A 96 11.18 9.26 -15.06
CA GLU A 96 12.63 9.30 -14.83
C GLU A 96 12.94 9.27 -13.33
N TRP A 97 12.23 10.08 -12.53
CA TRP A 97 12.39 10.09 -11.07
C TRP A 97 12.09 8.72 -10.45
N VAL A 98 11.00 8.07 -10.87
CA VAL A 98 10.66 6.72 -10.40
C VAL A 98 11.75 5.72 -10.76
N GLN A 99 12.33 5.78 -11.96
CA GLN A 99 13.40 4.86 -12.37
C GLN A 99 14.69 5.08 -11.57
N GLN A 100 15.00 6.32 -11.21
CA GLN A 100 16.21 6.65 -10.46
C GLN A 100 16.07 6.38 -8.95
N HIS A 101 14.89 6.63 -8.39
CA HIS A 101 14.67 6.67 -6.94
C HIS A 101 13.81 5.54 -6.39
N CYS A 102 13.15 4.74 -7.23
CA CYS A 102 12.28 3.67 -6.77
C CYS A 102 12.72 2.30 -7.31
N ARG A 103 12.62 1.29 -6.45
CA ARG A 103 12.69 -0.12 -6.84
C ARG A 103 11.39 -0.81 -6.44
N ARG A 104 10.76 -1.48 -7.40
CA ARG A 104 9.47 -2.15 -7.24
C ARG A 104 9.67 -3.67 -7.35
N CYS A 105 9.35 -4.38 -6.29
CA CYS A 105 9.27 -5.85 -6.23
C CYS A 105 7.86 -6.23 -5.78
N GLN A 106 7.45 -7.50 -5.90
CA GLN A 106 6.09 -7.94 -5.56
C GLN A 106 5.72 -7.67 -4.10
N TYR A 107 6.68 -7.82 -3.19
CA TYR A 107 6.47 -7.69 -1.75
C TYR A 107 7.13 -6.46 -1.15
N LEU A 108 7.80 -5.65 -1.96
CA LEU A 108 8.62 -4.54 -1.48
C LEU A 108 8.59 -3.37 -2.45
N PHE A 109 8.39 -2.18 -1.91
CA PHE A 109 8.57 -0.92 -2.62
C PHE A 109 9.64 -0.13 -1.89
N GLN A 110 10.77 0.11 -2.54
CA GLN A 110 11.89 0.83 -1.96
C GLN A 110 11.97 2.21 -2.60
N ILE A 111 12.17 3.24 -1.78
CA ILE A 111 12.46 4.60 -2.24
C ILE A 111 13.81 5.00 -1.68
N ARG A 112 14.73 5.42 -2.55
CA ARG A 112 16.05 5.90 -2.19
C ARG A 112 16.15 7.40 -2.43
N LYS A 113 16.51 8.14 -1.38
CA LYS A 113 16.88 9.56 -1.50
C LYS A 113 18.21 9.70 -2.24
N CYS A 114 18.38 10.76 -3.02
CA CYS A 114 19.67 11.14 -3.58
C CYS A 114 20.27 12.33 -2.81
N ASP A 115 21.51 12.65 -3.13
CA ASP A 115 22.23 13.80 -2.54
C ASP A 115 21.88 15.14 -3.21
N ASN A 116 20.93 15.14 -4.17
CA ASN A 116 20.45 16.37 -4.79
C ASN A 116 19.36 17.00 -3.91
N THR A 117 19.66 18.15 -3.31
CA THR A 117 18.75 18.93 -2.45
C THR A 117 17.51 19.45 -3.18
N GLU A 118 17.56 19.56 -4.51
CA GLU A 118 16.42 19.97 -5.35
C GLU A 118 15.49 18.79 -5.66
N CYS A 119 15.94 17.56 -5.44
CA CYS A 119 15.16 16.34 -5.69
C CYS A 119 14.68 15.68 -4.38
N CYS A 120 15.56 15.58 -3.38
CA CYS A 120 15.31 14.90 -2.12
C CYS A 120 15.81 15.74 -0.94
N SER A 121 15.20 15.56 0.23
CA SER A 121 15.81 16.04 1.48
C SER A 121 17.14 15.33 1.72
N VAL A 122 18.14 16.07 2.23
CA VAL A 122 19.47 15.54 2.54
C VAL A 122 19.30 14.27 3.39
N PRO A 123 19.85 13.14 2.96
CA PRO A 123 19.70 11.90 3.70
C PRO A 123 20.42 11.97 5.05
N ILE A 124 19.80 11.38 6.07
CA ILE A 124 20.40 11.25 7.41
C ILE A 124 21.58 10.26 7.39
N LEU A 125 21.59 9.35 6.41
CA LEU A 125 22.61 8.31 6.24
C LEU A 125 23.52 8.64 5.05
N LEU A 126 24.81 8.31 5.19
CA LEU A 126 25.82 8.49 4.16
C LEU A 126 25.50 7.68 2.88
N PRO A 127 25.89 8.16 1.68
CA PRO A 127 25.58 7.52 0.39
C PRO A 127 26.01 6.04 0.28
N GLU A 128 27.10 5.66 0.95
CA GLU A 128 27.62 4.28 1.01
C GLU A 128 26.64 3.28 1.65
N ARG A 129 25.67 3.77 2.44
CA ARG A 129 24.63 2.96 3.09
C ARG A 129 23.31 2.95 2.32
N MET A 130 23.24 3.62 1.17
CA MET A 130 22.06 3.64 0.31
C MET A 130 22.08 2.52 -0.74
N ILE A 131 22.37 1.30 -0.30
CA ILE A 131 22.30 0.11 -1.14
C ILE A 131 20.84 -0.34 -1.15
N TRP A 132 20.35 -0.77 -2.32
CA TRP A 132 19.02 -1.38 -2.40
C TRP A 132 18.98 -2.64 -1.52
N LEU A 133 17.89 -2.80 -0.76
CA LEU A 133 17.65 -4.07 -0.09
C LEU A 133 17.52 -5.16 -1.16
N PRO A 134 18.31 -6.24 -1.08
CA PRO A 134 18.20 -7.34 -2.02
C PRO A 134 16.89 -8.11 -1.80
N ASP A 135 16.45 -8.77 -2.87
CA ASP A 135 15.36 -9.73 -2.87
C ASP A 135 15.83 -11.06 -2.27
N PRO A 136 14.94 -11.86 -1.67
CA PRO A 136 15.29 -13.18 -1.14
C PRO A 136 15.78 -14.12 -2.26
N MET A 137 17.05 -14.54 -2.18
CA MET A 137 17.66 -15.48 -3.13
C MET A 137 17.75 -16.87 -2.53
N PRO A 138 17.35 -17.94 -3.24
CA PRO A 138 17.47 -19.30 -2.73
C PRO A 138 18.95 -19.71 -2.64
N ASP A 139 19.26 -20.56 -1.69
CA ASP A 139 20.56 -21.21 -1.61
C ASP A 139 20.73 -22.28 -2.71
N ALA A 140 21.89 -22.94 -2.75
CA ALA A 140 22.16 -23.98 -3.74
C ALA A 140 21.22 -25.21 -3.63
N SER A 141 20.56 -25.41 -2.49
CA SER A 141 19.60 -26.50 -2.29
C SER A 141 18.22 -26.15 -2.83
N GLY A 142 17.87 -24.85 -2.82
CA GLY A 142 16.54 -24.36 -3.19
C GLY A 142 15.50 -24.49 -2.07
N ASP A 143 15.86 -25.08 -0.92
CA ASP A 143 14.96 -25.28 0.22
C ASP A 143 14.96 -24.08 1.19
N HIS A 144 16.04 -23.30 1.19
CA HIS A 144 16.22 -22.13 2.05
C HIS A 144 16.65 -20.90 1.25
N TYR A 145 16.45 -19.72 1.85
CA TYR A 145 16.98 -18.47 1.34
C TYR A 145 18.37 -18.20 1.95
N LEU A 146 19.24 -17.58 1.17
CA LEU A 146 20.50 -17.02 1.64
C LEU A 146 20.24 -15.98 2.74
N THR A 147 21.22 -15.82 3.64
CA THR A 147 21.17 -14.82 4.68
C THR A 147 21.33 -13.41 4.10
N LEU A 148 20.85 -12.38 4.81
CA LEU A 148 20.94 -11.00 4.35
C LEU A 148 22.39 -10.62 4.01
N ASP A 149 23.34 -10.92 4.88
CA ASP A 149 24.75 -10.57 4.70
C ASP A 149 25.36 -11.17 3.42
N GLU A 150 24.88 -12.34 2.98
CA GLU A 150 25.34 -12.99 1.75
C GLU A 150 24.79 -12.34 0.48
N VAL A 151 23.58 -11.74 0.55
CA VAL A 151 22.92 -11.11 -0.60
C VAL A 151 23.09 -9.59 -0.65
N MET A 152 23.48 -8.95 0.46
CA MET A 152 23.67 -7.50 0.51
C MET A 152 24.69 -7.03 -0.52
N GLY A 153 24.32 -6.02 -1.31
CA GLY A 153 25.19 -5.43 -2.34
C GLY A 153 25.26 -6.24 -3.64
N THR A 154 24.54 -7.37 -3.74
CA THR A 154 24.38 -8.10 -5.00
C THR A 154 23.16 -7.58 -5.77
N ASP A 155 23.19 -7.70 -7.10
CA ASP A 155 22.05 -7.38 -7.95
C ASP A 155 21.12 -8.60 -7.99
N THR A 156 20.07 -8.55 -7.17
CA THR A 156 19.05 -9.60 -7.07
C THR A 156 17.80 -9.21 -7.84
N ASP A 157 16.92 -10.16 -8.10
CA ASP A 157 15.60 -9.90 -8.66
C ASP A 157 14.50 -10.74 -7.98
N ASP A 158 13.25 -10.45 -8.34
CA ASP A 158 12.06 -11.06 -7.74
C ASP A 158 11.64 -12.36 -8.46
N THR A 159 12.55 -13.03 -9.18
CA THR A 159 12.24 -14.23 -9.96
C THR A 159 11.94 -15.46 -9.08
N HIS A 160 12.56 -15.54 -7.91
CA HIS A 160 12.47 -16.69 -7.01
C HIS A 160 11.29 -16.61 -6.02
N ARG A 161 10.34 -15.70 -6.25
CA ARG A 161 9.18 -15.55 -5.37
C ARG A 161 8.24 -16.76 -5.44
N PRO A 162 7.68 -17.20 -4.30
CA PRO A 162 6.79 -18.36 -4.26
C PRO A 162 5.55 -18.23 -5.16
N SER A 163 5.02 -17.02 -5.33
CA SER A 163 3.81 -16.75 -6.11
C SER A 163 3.96 -17.01 -7.61
N THR A 164 5.19 -16.95 -8.16
CA THR A 164 5.42 -17.23 -9.58
C THR A 164 5.71 -18.71 -9.85
N GLN A 165 6.27 -19.42 -8.87
CA GLN A 165 6.62 -20.83 -8.97
C GLN A 165 5.40 -21.77 -9.01
N GLN A 166 4.25 -21.35 -8.47
CA GLN A 166 3.01 -22.15 -8.48
C GLN A 166 2.35 -22.28 -9.85
N SER A 167 2.77 -21.49 -10.85
CA SER A 167 2.17 -21.50 -12.19
C SER A 167 2.62 -22.65 -13.11
N HIS A 168 3.64 -23.42 -12.71
CA HIS A 168 4.25 -24.43 -13.59
C HIS A 168 3.76 -25.88 -13.39
N LYS A 169 2.90 -26.16 -12.40
CA LYS A 169 2.32 -27.52 -12.25
C LYS A 169 1.08 -27.78 -13.10
N HIS A 170 0.54 -26.78 -13.81
CA HIS A 170 -0.71 -26.94 -14.58
C HIS A 170 -0.66 -26.53 -16.06
N LYS A 171 0.50 -26.18 -16.63
CA LYS A 171 0.64 -25.90 -18.07
C LYS A 171 1.70 -26.80 -18.70
N GLN A 172 1.33 -28.06 -18.96
CA GLN A 172 1.89 -28.77 -20.11
C GLN A 172 0.92 -28.64 -21.29
N ALA A 173 1.52 -28.38 -22.45
CA ALA A 173 0.94 -28.25 -23.79
C ALA A 173 0.20 -26.94 -24.10
N THR A 174 0.92 -25.95 -24.62
CA THR A 174 0.90 -25.64 -26.06
C THR A 174 1.97 -24.59 -26.40
N THR A 175 2.60 -24.81 -27.55
CA THR A 175 3.83 -24.20 -28.05
C THR A 175 3.58 -22.88 -28.78
N ALA A 176 4.52 -21.94 -28.61
CA ALA A 176 4.95 -20.87 -29.51
C ALA A 176 3.92 -19.85 -30.08
N THR A 177 4.15 -18.55 -29.86
CA THR A 177 4.76 -17.62 -30.83
C THR A 177 5.01 -16.25 -30.17
N THR A 178 6.17 -15.67 -30.47
CA THR A 178 6.64 -14.33 -30.07
C THR A 178 5.84 -13.19 -30.72
N ALA A 179 5.62 -12.11 -29.95
CA ALA A 179 5.55 -10.69 -30.33
C ALA A 179 4.30 -9.99 -29.74
N ALA A 180 4.50 -9.19 -28.69
CA ALA A 180 3.90 -7.88 -28.47
C ALA A 180 4.21 -7.41 -27.04
N CYS A 181 4.86 -6.26 -26.94
CA CYS A 181 5.04 -5.50 -25.72
C CYS A 181 3.71 -4.89 -25.24
N VAL A 182 3.68 -4.62 -23.93
CA VAL A 182 2.79 -3.67 -23.21
C VAL A 182 1.31 -4.06 -23.14
N ASP A 183 0.83 -4.38 -21.92
CA ASP A 183 -0.58 -4.28 -21.43
C ASP A 183 -1.11 -5.45 -20.56
N PHE A 184 -0.29 -6.41 -20.14
CA PHE A 184 -0.85 -7.67 -19.58
C PHE A 184 -1.03 -7.80 -18.05
N PHE A 185 -0.47 -6.93 -17.18
CA PHE A 185 -0.25 -7.33 -15.77
C PHE A 185 -1.26 -6.86 -14.69
N MET A 186 -2.43 -6.32 -15.02
CA MET A 186 -3.43 -5.92 -14.00
C MET A 186 -4.86 -6.40 -14.23
N SER A 187 -5.23 -6.92 -15.42
CA SER A 187 -6.55 -7.55 -15.60
C SER A 187 -6.58 -8.99 -15.05
N GLU A 188 -5.50 -9.74 -15.24
CA GLU A 188 -5.41 -11.14 -14.79
C GLU A 188 -5.39 -11.27 -13.25
N ALA A 189 -4.91 -10.23 -12.54
CA ALA A 189 -4.91 -10.18 -11.07
C ALA A 189 -6.32 -9.97 -10.50
N LEU A 190 -7.17 -9.19 -11.19
CA LEU A 190 -8.56 -8.96 -10.77
C LEU A 190 -9.45 -10.18 -11.02
N GLU A 191 -9.25 -10.86 -12.17
CA GLU A 191 -9.97 -12.12 -12.48
C GLU A 191 -9.51 -13.28 -11.59
N LYS A 192 -8.23 -13.33 -11.20
CA LYS A 192 -7.74 -14.30 -10.20
C LYS A 192 -8.28 -14.02 -8.80
N GLN A 193 -8.41 -12.76 -8.39
CA GLN A 193 -9.07 -12.43 -7.12
C GLN A 193 -10.55 -12.86 -7.11
N GLN A 194 -11.28 -12.68 -8.22
CA GLN A 194 -12.66 -13.15 -8.31
C GLN A 194 -12.77 -14.69 -8.24
N LYS A 195 -11.84 -15.43 -8.86
CA LYS A 195 -11.78 -16.90 -8.75
C LYS A 195 -11.32 -17.41 -7.39
N GLU A 196 -10.44 -16.70 -6.68
CA GLU A 196 -10.02 -17.09 -5.33
C GLU A 196 -11.10 -16.82 -4.26
N THR A 197 -12.04 -15.91 -4.50
CA THR A 197 -13.26 -15.80 -3.67
C THR A 197 -14.16 -17.03 -3.74
N GLU A 198 -14.05 -17.88 -4.78
CA GLU A 198 -14.81 -19.14 -4.89
C GLU A 198 -14.18 -20.29 -4.07
N LEU A 199 -12.90 -20.17 -3.69
CA LEU A 199 -12.18 -21.16 -2.88
C LEU A 199 -12.52 -21.08 -1.38
N PHE A 200 -13.13 -19.99 -0.93
CA PHE A 200 -13.64 -19.85 0.44
C PHE A 200 -15.16 -19.69 0.44
N THR A 201 -15.87 -20.71 -0.04
CA THR A 201 -17.27 -20.87 0.36
C THR A 201 -17.30 -21.40 1.79
N ALA A 202 -17.52 -20.50 2.76
CA ALA A 202 -17.78 -20.88 4.13
C ALA A 202 -19.11 -21.65 4.22
N GLN A 203 -19.08 -22.95 3.94
CA GLN A 203 -20.22 -23.82 4.19
C GLN A 203 -20.25 -24.12 5.69
N HIS A 204 -21.20 -23.48 6.38
CA HIS A 204 -21.56 -23.71 7.79
C HIS A 204 -20.53 -23.30 8.87
N ALA A 205 -19.96 -22.10 8.77
CA ALA A 205 -19.30 -21.49 9.93
C ALA A 205 -20.33 -21.00 10.96
N ARG A 206 -20.82 -21.90 11.82
CA ARG A 206 -21.48 -21.54 13.09
C ARG A 206 -20.61 -22.02 14.24
N ALA A 207 -19.52 -21.30 14.52
CA ALA A 207 -18.89 -21.36 15.83
C ALA A 207 -19.55 -20.27 16.68
N VAL A 208 -20.45 -20.69 17.56
CA VAL A 208 -21.00 -19.83 18.60
C VAL A 208 -20.15 -20.02 19.84
N VAL A 209 -19.39 -18.99 20.22
CA VAL A 209 -18.62 -19.00 21.47
C VAL A 209 -19.49 -18.34 22.52
N SER A 210 -20.08 -19.15 23.39
CA SER A 210 -20.93 -18.63 24.46
C SER A 210 -20.08 -18.02 25.58
N CYS A 211 -20.55 -16.89 26.09
CA CYS A 211 -19.93 -16.21 27.22
C CYS A 211 -20.00 -17.10 28.48
N LEU A 212 -18.85 -17.38 29.11
CA LEU A 212 -18.79 -18.25 30.30
C LEU A 212 -19.48 -17.66 31.54
N GLU A 213 -19.77 -16.36 31.57
CA GLU A 213 -20.43 -15.71 32.71
C GLU A 213 -21.95 -15.67 32.59
N CYS A 214 -22.51 -15.60 31.36
CA CYS A 214 -23.96 -15.44 31.17
C CYS A 214 -24.59 -16.47 30.22
N SER A 215 -23.80 -17.43 29.72
CA SER A 215 -24.20 -18.58 28.90
C SER A 215 -25.10 -18.26 27.70
N LYS A 216 -24.99 -17.04 27.17
CA LYS A 216 -25.61 -16.67 25.89
C LYS A 216 -24.62 -16.90 24.74
N PRO A 217 -25.13 -17.28 23.57
CA PRO A 217 -24.34 -17.41 22.35
C PRO A 217 -23.67 -16.09 21.96
#